data_AF-A0AAE5WN67-F1
#
_entry.id   AF-A0AAE5WN67-F1
#
_cell.length_a   1.000
_cell.length_b   1.000
_cell.length_c   1.000
_cell.angle_alpha   90.00
_cell.angle_beta   90.00
_cell.angle_gamma   90.00
#
_symmetry.space_group_name_H-M   'P 1'
#
loop_
_entity.id
_entity.type
_entity.pdbx_description
1 polymer ?
#
loop_
_entity_poly.entity_id
_entity_poly.type
_entity_poly.pdbx_seq_one_letter_code
_entity_poly.pdbx_strand_id
1 'polypeptide(L)'
;MRILPALAGFLLIMAPAMAFAETGKMRTASEAEIREHLPGTSELKESSNGYEYRQGNSNGYKITNGQVCVRFANKSTDCVSVKTDGEKFQMIDKKGGRTKF
;
A
#
# COMPACT_ATOMS: atom_id res chain seq x y z
N MET A 1 -7.27 -64.86 35.44
CA MET A 1 -6.23 -63.86 35.73
C MET A 1 -6.14 -62.95 34.50
N ARG A 2 -7.02 -61.95 34.37
CA ARG A 2 -6.81 -60.51 34.68
C ARG A 2 -5.51 -59.93 34.11
N ILE A 3 -5.60 -59.23 32.97
CA ILE A 3 -5.02 -57.88 32.73
C ILE A 3 -5.48 -57.31 31.36
N LEU A 4 -6.34 -56.30 31.42
CA LEU A 4 -6.48 -55.16 30.49
C LEU A 4 -5.84 -53.95 31.20
N PRO A 5 -5.61 -52.76 30.59
CA PRO A 5 -5.52 -52.37 29.18
C PRO A 5 -4.27 -51.47 28.91
N ALA A 6 -4.01 -51.05 27.67
CA ALA A 6 -3.23 -49.82 27.45
C ALA A 6 -3.64 -49.16 26.12
N LEU A 7 -4.60 -48.24 26.19
CA LEU A 7 -4.79 -47.20 25.18
C LEU A 7 -3.57 -46.28 25.21
N ALA A 8 -2.73 -46.34 24.19
CA ALA A 8 -1.74 -45.30 23.92
C ALA A 8 -2.38 -44.26 22.98
N GLY A 9 -3.00 -43.25 23.57
CA GLY A 9 -3.30 -42.02 22.87
C GLY A 9 -2.02 -41.23 22.65
N PHE A 10 -1.80 -40.71 21.44
CA PHE A 10 -0.91 -39.59 21.24
C PHE A 10 -1.67 -38.54 20.43
N LEU A 11 -2.04 -37.46 21.13
CA LEU A 11 -2.73 -36.31 20.58
C LEU A 11 -1.95 -35.73 19.41
N LEU A 12 -2.66 -35.47 18.32
CA LEU A 12 -2.24 -34.55 17.26
C LEU A 12 -2.06 -33.16 17.89
N ILE A 13 -0.82 -32.77 18.16
CA ILE A 13 -0.49 -31.38 18.49
C ILE A 13 -0.54 -30.61 17.17
N MET A 14 -1.73 -30.14 16.79
CA MET A 14 -1.84 -29.01 15.88
C MET A 14 -1.23 -27.80 16.59
N ALA A 15 0.05 -27.55 16.35
CA ALA A 15 0.65 -26.29 16.74
C ALA A 15 -0.12 -25.19 16.01
N PRO A 16 -0.66 -24.18 16.71
CA PRO A 16 -1.15 -23.00 16.03
C PRO A 16 0.08 -22.37 15.37
N ALA A 17 0.12 -22.39 14.04
CA ALA A 17 1.04 -21.55 13.29
C ALA A 17 0.68 -20.11 13.68
N MET A 18 1.44 -19.54 14.63
CA MET A 18 1.40 -18.12 14.90
C MET A 18 1.97 -17.45 13.65
N ALA A 19 1.08 -17.10 12.73
CA ALA A 19 1.38 -16.13 11.70
C ALA A 19 1.59 -14.80 12.43
N PHE A 20 2.85 -14.51 12.76
CA PHE A 20 3.26 -13.17 13.14
C PHE A 20 3.03 -12.30 11.91
N ALA A 21 1.91 -11.59 11.88
CA ALA A 21 1.78 -10.45 11.00
C ALA A 21 2.80 -9.42 11.51
N GLU A 22 3.99 -9.42 10.93
CA GLU A 22 4.91 -8.30 11.07
C GLU A 22 4.19 -7.08 10.49
N THR A 23 3.52 -6.31 11.34
CA THR A 23 3.06 -4.98 10.95
C THR A 23 4.32 -4.14 10.78
N GLY A 24 4.88 -4.15 9.58
CA GLY A 24 6.06 -3.40 9.23
C GLY A 24 5.89 -1.93 9.63
N LYS A 25 6.99 -1.31 10.07
CA LYS A 25 6.96 0.13 10.35
C LYS A 25 6.67 0.87 9.05
N MET A 26 5.62 1.68 9.03
CA MET A 26 5.28 2.54 7.89
C MET A 26 6.49 3.41 7.50
N ARG A 27 7.05 3.14 6.33
CA ARG A 27 8.13 3.90 5.69
C ARG A 27 7.60 4.70 4.51
N THR A 28 8.45 5.54 3.94
CA THR A 28 8.15 6.21 2.66
C THR A 28 8.02 5.16 1.55
N ALA A 29 6.94 5.24 0.77
CA ALA A 29 6.77 4.39 -0.41
C ALA A 29 7.67 4.89 -1.55
N SER A 30 8.31 3.99 -2.28
CA SER A 30 9.03 4.34 -3.51
C SER A 30 8.05 4.72 -4.63
N GLU A 31 8.51 5.45 -5.63
CA GLU A 31 7.71 5.77 -6.82
C GLU A 31 7.17 4.51 -7.50
N ALA A 32 8.00 3.47 -7.63
CA ALA A 32 7.61 2.19 -8.24
C ALA A 32 6.46 1.52 -7.45
N GLU A 33 6.58 1.44 -6.13
CA GLU A 33 5.52 0.88 -5.27
C GLU A 33 4.21 1.67 -5.39
N ILE A 34 4.31 3.01 -5.44
CA ILE A 34 3.14 3.87 -5.64
C ILE A 34 2.51 3.60 -7.01
N ARG A 35 3.30 3.50 -8.08
CA ARG A 35 2.79 3.24 -9.43
C ARG A 35 2.14 1.87 -9.53
N GLU A 36 2.67 0.86 -8.86
CA GLU A 36 2.14 -0.50 -8.86
C GLU A 36 0.79 -0.60 -8.13
N HIS A 37 0.63 0.09 -7.00
CA HIS A 37 -0.54 -0.09 -6.11
C HIS A 37 -1.59 1.02 -6.23
N LEU A 38 -1.21 2.23 -6.65
CA LEU A 38 -2.17 3.31 -6.81
C LEU A 38 -2.94 3.12 -8.13
N PRO A 39 -4.27 2.95 -8.10
CA PRO A 39 -5.04 2.69 -9.30
C PRO A 39 -5.00 3.88 -10.25
N GLY A 40 -4.88 3.59 -11.56
CA GLY A 40 -4.98 4.58 -12.62
C GLY A 40 -3.67 5.28 -13.01
N THR A 41 -2.55 4.94 -12.37
CA THR A 41 -1.20 5.43 -12.69
C THR A 41 -0.69 4.90 -14.03
N SER A 42 -1.07 3.68 -14.42
CA SER A 42 -0.67 3.04 -15.68
C SER A 42 -1.23 3.71 -16.93
N GLU A 43 -2.30 4.49 -16.79
CA GLU A 43 -2.93 5.26 -17.86
C GLU A 43 -2.31 6.65 -18.06
N LEU A 44 -1.42 7.06 -17.14
CA LEU A 44 -0.81 8.38 -17.16
C LEU A 44 0.28 8.43 -18.23
N LYS A 45 0.28 9.52 -19.01
CA LYS A 45 1.30 9.80 -20.03
C LYS A 45 2.04 11.06 -19.67
N GLU A 46 3.37 10.99 -19.71
CA GLU A 46 4.22 12.15 -19.50
C GLU A 46 3.90 13.29 -20.48
N SER A 47 4.02 14.51 -19.99
CA SER A 47 3.92 15.75 -20.75
C SER A 47 5.17 16.61 -20.55
N SER A 48 5.39 17.56 -21.44
CA SER A 48 6.59 18.41 -21.46
C SER A 48 6.76 19.31 -20.23
N ASN A 49 5.73 19.45 -19.41
CA ASN A 49 5.74 20.26 -18.20
C ASN A 49 6.16 19.48 -16.93
N GLY A 50 6.59 18.22 -17.07
CA GLY A 50 7.03 17.37 -15.96
C GLY A 50 5.88 16.82 -15.10
N TYR A 51 4.66 16.83 -15.64
CA TYR A 51 3.49 16.13 -15.10
C TYR A 51 3.00 15.08 -16.10
N GLU A 52 2.29 14.09 -15.59
CA GLU A 52 1.67 13.04 -16.35
C GLU A 52 0.15 13.23 -16.38
N TYR A 53 -0.49 12.87 -17.49
CA TYR A 53 -1.91 13.14 -17.72
C TYR A 53 -2.62 11.88 -18.19
N ARG A 54 -3.83 11.67 -17.66
CA ARG A 54 -4.78 10.72 -18.25
C ARG A 54 -5.44 11.35 -19.47
N GLN A 55 -5.69 10.54 -20.50
CA GLN A 55 -6.42 11.00 -21.69
C GLN A 55 -7.78 11.62 -21.31
N GLY A 56 -8.04 12.82 -21.81
CA GLY A 56 -9.29 13.55 -21.54
C GLY A 56 -9.38 14.22 -20.17
N ASN A 57 -8.35 14.13 -19.32
CA ASN A 57 -8.31 14.80 -18.02
C ASN A 57 -7.33 15.98 -18.03
N SER A 58 -7.78 17.15 -17.59
CA SER A 58 -6.96 18.36 -17.48
C SER A 58 -6.05 18.38 -16.25
N ASN A 59 -6.28 17.48 -15.29
CA ASN A 59 -5.46 17.39 -14.08
C ASN A 59 -4.17 16.61 -14.38
N GLY A 60 -3.04 17.23 -14.06
CA GLY A 60 -1.73 16.60 -14.14
C GLY A 60 -1.39 15.91 -12.83
N TYR A 61 -0.64 14.82 -12.91
CA TYR A 61 -0.18 14.04 -11.78
C TYR A 61 1.34 14.02 -11.80
N LYS A 62 1.96 14.14 -10.63
CA LYS A 62 3.40 13.94 -10.46
C LYS A 62 3.61 12.98 -9.32
N ILE A 63 4.16 11.81 -9.63
CA ILE A 63 4.43 10.75 -8.69
C ILE A 63 5.94 10.73 -8.46
N THR A 64 6.35 10.82 -7.21
CA THR A 64 7.74 10.73 -6.78
C THR A 64 7.82 9.86 -5.53
N ASN A 65 9.04 9.56 -5.07
CA ASN A 65 9.24 8.82 -3.84
C ASN A 65 8.49 9.47 -2.67
N GLY A 66 7.47 8.76 -2.19
CA GLY A 66 6.69 9.15 -1.02
C GLY A 66 5.65 10.21 -1.27
N GLN A 67 5.38 10.62 -2.51
CA GLN A 67 4.48 11.73 -2.76
C GLN A 67 3.74 11.60 -4.09
N VAL A 68 2.46 11.99 -4.06
CA VAL A 68 1.64 12.18 -5.25
C VAL A 68 1.10 13.60 -5.22
N CYS A 69 1.41 14.37 -6.25
CA CYS A 69 0.91 15.72 -6.44
C CYS A 69 -0.08 15.77 -7.61
N VAL A 70 -1.22 16.41 -7.40
CA VAL A 70 -2.19 16.73 -8.44
C VAL A 70 -2.07 18.20 -8.78
N ARG A 71 -1.88 18.51 -10.06
CA ARG A 71 -1.96 19.85 -10.63
C ARG A 71 -3.33 20.02 -11.29
N PHE A 72 -4.15 20.89 -10.74
CA PHE A 72 -5.49 21.17 -11.25
C PHE A 72 -5.45 22.09 -12.49
N ALA A 73 -6.57 22.15 -13.22
CA ALA A 73 -6.71 23.01 -14.40
C ALA A 73 -6.44 24.50 -14.13
N ASN A 74 -6.77 24.97 -12.91
CA ASN A 74 -6.47 26.34 -12.45
C ASN A 74 -4.98 26.55 -12.08
N LYS A 75 -4.10 25.57 -12.34
CA LYS A 75 -2.67 25.54 -12.05
C LYS A 75 -2.30 25.45 -10.57
N SER A 76 -3.27 25.34 -9.65
CA SER A 76 -2.97 25.02 -8.26
C SER A 76 -2.51 23.57 -8.13
N THR A 77 -1.71 23.30 -7.11
CA THR A 77 -1.20 21.96 -6.83
C THR A 77 -1.60 21.54 -5.43
N ASP A 78 -1.97 20.28 -5.25
CA ASP A 78 -2.15 19.66 -3.94
C ASP A 78 -1.41 18.33 -3.91
N CYS A 79 -0.72 18.06 -2.80
CA CYS A 79 0.15 16.91 -2.66
C CYS A 79 -0.22 16.09 -1.43
N VAL A 80 -0.15 14.77 -1.56
CA VAL A 80 -0.30 13.82 -0.47
C VAL A 80 0.99 13.04 -0.29
N SER A 81 1.36 12.76 0.95
CA SER A 81 2.48 11.87 1.25
C SER A 81 2.00 10.42 1.21
N VAL A 82 2.77 9.51 0.62
CA VAL A 82 2.45 8.09 0.59
C VAL A 82 3.44 7.32 1.45
N LYS A 83 2.89 6.54 2.38
CA LYS A 83 3.65 5.61 3.22
C LYS A 83 3.20 4.18 2.97
N THR A 84 4.11 3.23 3.17
CA THR A 84 3.85 1.80 3.10
C THR A 84 4.61 1.05 4.17
N ASP A 85 4.06 -0.07 4.66
CA ASP A 85 4.79 -1.08 5.43
C ASP A 85 5.30 -2.24 4.54
N GLY A 86 5.07 -2.17 3.23
CA GLY A 86 5.37 -3.22 2.25
C GLY A 86 4.11 -3.97 1.79
N GLU A 87 3.02 -3.94 2.57
CA GLU A 87 1.76 -4.59 2.22
C GLU A 87 0.60 -3.59 2.10
N LYS A 88 0.59 -2.57 2.95
CA LYS A 88 -0.50 -1.59 3.07
C LYS A 88 -0.01 -0.20 2.79
N PHE A 89 -0.77 0.53 1.97
CA PHE A 89 -0.45 1.90 1.62
C PHE A 89 -1.36 2.90 2.34
N GLN A 90 -0.78 4.05 2.66
CA GLN A 90 -1.50 5.17 3.29
C GLN A 90 -1.13 6.46 2.56
N MET A 91 -2.14 7.14 2.03
CA MET A 91 -2.05 8.54 1.65
C MET A 91 -2.28 9.40 2.88
N ILE A 92 -1.46 10.43 3.03
CA ILE A 92 -1.50 11.40 4.12
C ILE A 92 -1.65 12.79 3.49
N ASP A 93 -2.79 13.42 3.71
CA ASP A 93 -3.03 14.77 3.21
C ASP A 93 -2.24 15.83 4.01
N LYS A 94 -2.27 17.08 3.55
CA LYS A 94 -1.59 18.21 4.21
C LYS A 94 -2.09 18.54 5.62
N LYS A 95 -3.29 18.08 5.99
CA LYS A 95 -3.88 18.24 7.33
C LYS A 95 -3.54 17.03 8.23
N GLY A 96 -2.84 16.03 7.71
CA GLY A 96 -2.51 14.78 8.41
C GLY A 96 -3.62 13.74 8.34
N GLY A 97 -4.69 13.98 7.58
CA GLY A 97 -5.74 13.00 7.30
C GLY A 97 -5.17 11.80 6.56
N ARG A 98 -5.60 10.59 6.95
CA ARG A 98 -5.05 9.34 6.44
C ARG A 98 -6.10 8.52 5.71
N THR A 99 -5.79 8.11 4.49
CA THR A 99 -6.63 7.23 3.68
C THR A 99 -5.83 6.03 3.23
N LYS A 100 -6.39 4.84 3.41
CA LYS A 100 -5.78 3.58 2.95
C LYS A 100 -6.21 3.29 1.53
N PHE A 101 -5.32 2.67 0.76
CA PHE A 101 -5.59 2.15 -0.57
C PHE A 101 -4.77 0.89 -0.82
#